data_AF-D2I4L9-F1
#
_entry.id   AF-D2I4L9-F1
#
_cell.length_a   1.000
_cell.length_b   1.000
_cell.length_c   1.000
_cell.angle_alpha   90.00
_cell.angle_beta   90.00
_cell.angle_gamma   90.00
#
_symmetry.space_group_name_H-M   'P 1'
#
loop_
_entity.id
_entity.type
_entity.pdbx_description
1 polymer ?
#
loop_
_entity_poly.entity_id
_entity_poly.type
_entity_poly.pdbx_seq_one_letter_code
_entity_poly.pdbx_strand_id
1 'polypeptide(L)'
;GKSQSKEPERPLPPLGPVAVDPKGCVTIAIHAKPGSKQNAVTDVTAEAVSVAIAAPPSEGEANAELCRYLSKVLELRKSDVVLDKVG
;
A
#
# COMPACT_ATOMS: atom_id res chain seq x y z
N GLY A 1 -2.69 -15.51 45.74
CA GLY A 1 -3.73 -14.63 45.18
C GLY A 1 -3.08 -13.44 44.53
N LYS A 2 -3.65 -13.00 43.41
CA LYS A 2 -3.32 -11.81 42.58
C LYS A 2 -2.22 -12.02 41.53
N SER A 3 -2.60 -12.75 40.49
CA SER A 3 -2.16 -12.49 39.11
C SER A 3 -2.71 -11.13 38.68
N GLN A 4 -1.86 -10.26 38.13
CA GLN A 4 -2.31 -9.14 37.29
C GLN A 4 -1.73 -9.32 35.90
N SER A 5 -2.59 -9.92 35.08
CA SER A 5 -2.83 -9.72 33.66
C SER A 5 -1.94 -8.69 32.96
N LYS A 6 -1.04 -9.20 32.11
CA LYS A 6 -0.46 -8.46 30.98
C LYS A 6 -1.58 -8.29 29.95
N GLU A 7 -2.20 -7.12 29.93
CA GLU A 7 -3.17 -6.75 28.89
C GLU A 7 -2.45 -6.77 27.53
N PRO A 8 -2.95 -7.51 26.53
CA PRO A 8 -2.40 -7.41 25.19
C PRO A 8 -2.73 -6.03 24.66
N GLU A 9 -1.70 -5.22 24.47
CA GLU A 9 -1.73 -3.92 23.82
C GLU A 9 -2.53 -4.08 22.51
N ARG A 10 -3.76 -3.54 22.47
CA ARG A 10 -4.58 -3.56 21.27
C ARG A 10 -3.77 -2.86 20.16
N PRO A 11 -3.66 -3.41 18.94
CA PRO A 11 -3.03 -2.69 17.86
C PRO A 11 -3.74 -1.36 17.70
N LEU A 12 -3.00 -0.25 17.85
CA LEU A 12 -3.51 1.07 17.53
C LEU A 12 -4.06 1.00 16.09
N PRO A 13 -5.25 1.58 15.80
CA PRO A 13 -5.72 1.65 14.42
C PRO A 13 -4.61 2.26 13.56
N PRO A 14 -4.39 1.76 12.33
CA PRO A 14 -3.34 2.30 11.47
C PRO A 14 -3.55 3.82 11.36
N LEU A 15 -2.47 4.59 11.54
CA LEU A 15 -2.50 6.06 11.56
C LEU A 15 -2.86 6.69 10.19
N GLY A 16 -3.30 5.89 9.24
CA GLY A 16 -3.58 6.25 7.86
C GLY A 16 -3.06 5.17 6.91
N PRO A 17 -3.15 5.42 5.60
CA PRO A 17 -2.73 4.47 4.58
C PRO A 17 -1.20 4.37 4.44
N VAL A 18 -0.43 5.08 5.27
CA VAL A 18 1.04 5.13 5.20
C VAL A 18 1.62 4.78 6.57
N ALA A 19 2.59 3.87 6.59
CA ALA A 19 3.36 3.50 7.76
C ALA A 19 4.86 3.56 7.46
N VAL A 20 5.67 3.79 8.50
CA VAL A 20 7.13 3.74 8.40
C VAL A 20 7.63 2.71 9.39
N ASP A 21 8.44 1.77 8.93
CA ASP A 21 9.04 0.77 9.79
C ASP A 21 10.30 1.30 10.51
N PRO A 22 10.80 0.64 11.57
CA PRO A 22 12.01 1.07 12.28
C PRO A 22 13.29 1.04 11.43
N LYS A 23 13.27 0.43 10.24
CA LYS A 23 14.37 0.39 9.28
C LYS A 23 14.30 1.56 8.29
N GLY A 24 13.25 2.38 8.35
CA GLY A 24 13.02 3.52 7.48
C GLY A 24 12.29 3.18 6.18
N CYS A 25 11.76 1.97 6.02
CA CYS A 25 10.92 1.63 4.87
C CYS A 25 9.52 2.22 5.02
N VAL A 26 9.00 2.80 3.94
CA VAL A 26 7.65 3.37 3.89
C VAL A 26 6.72 2.37 3.21
N THR A 27 5.67 1.96 3.91
CA THR A 27 4.61 1.09 3.38
C THR A 27 3.38 1.92 3.11
N ILE A 28 2.77 1.74 1.93
CA ILE A 28 1.53 2.40 1.54
C ILE A 28 0.48 1.33 1.24
N ALA A 29 -0.65 1.39 1.93
CA ALA A 29 -1.81 0.56 1.64
C ALA A 29 -2.46 1.04 0.33
N ILE A 30 -2.50 0.20 -0.70
CA ILE A 30 -3.02 0.53 -2.02
C ILE A 30 -4.23 -0.33 -2.36
N HIS A 31 -5.31 0.31 -2.79
CA HIS A 31 -6.42 -0.34 -3.50
C HIS A 31 -6.32 -0.04 -5.00
N ALA A 32 -5.83 -1.01 -5.76
CA ALA A 32 -5.72 -0.89 -7.21
C ALA A 32 -7.04 -1.22 -7.91
N LYS A 33 -7.45 -0.38 -8.87
CA LYS A 33 -8.59 -0.60 -9.79
C LYS A 33 -8.07 -0.80 -11.21
N PRO A 34 -7.78 -2.05 -11.62
CA PRO A 34 -7.28 -2.36 -12.97
C PRO A 34 -8.34 -2.14 -14.05
N GLY A 35 -7.91 -2.04 -15.31
CA GLY A 35 -8.79 -1.82 -16.47
C GLY A 35 -9.35 -0.40 -16.58
N SER A 36 -8.70 0.58 -15.96
CA SER A 36 -9.11 1.98 -16.03
C SER A 36 -8.68 2.65 -17.35
N LYS A 37 -9.23 3.82 -17.67
CA LYS A 37 -8.83 4.58 -18.88
C LYS A 37 -7.40 5.12 -18.82
N GLN A 38 -6.92 5.41 -17.61
CA GLN A 38 -5.59 5.97 -17.34
C GLN A 38 -5.12 5.63 -15.92
N ASN A 39 -3.83 5.76 -15.67
CA ASN A 39 -3.25 5.62 -14.34
C ASN A 39 -3.52 6.91 -13.53
N ALA A 40 -4.14 6.80 -12.37
CA ALA A 40 -4.41 7.96 -11.52
C ALA A 40 -4.62 7.57 -10.06
N VAL A 41 -4.14 8.39 -9.12
CA VAL A 41 -4.63 8.36 -7.74
C VAL A 41 -6.05 8.92 -7.75
N THR A 42 -7.03 8.12 -7.34
CA THR A 42 -8.46 8.51 -7.41
C THR A 42 -9.00 8.99 -6.08
N ASP A 43 -8.47 8.46 -4.97
CA ASP A 43 -8.96 8.78 -3.62
C ASP A 43 -7.91 8.40 -2.57
N VAL A 44 -7.91 9.10 -1.42
CA VAL A 44 -7.05 8.82 -0.28
C VAL A 44 -7.91 8.76 0.97
N THR A 45 -8.07 7.56 1.54
CA THR A 45 -8.82 7.36 2.78
C THR A 45 -7.88 7.08 3.95
N ALA A 46 -8.44 6.98 5.16
CA ALA A 46 -7.70 6.51 6.33
C ALA A 46 -7.22 5.05 6.20
N GLU A 47 -7.82 4.26 5.29
CA GLU A 47 -7.53 2.84 5.13
C GLU A 47 -6.54 2.57 3.99
N ALA A 48 -6.72 3.21 2.83
CA ALA A 48 -5.90 2.95 1.64
C ALA A 48 -5.91 4.13 0.66
N VAL A 49 -4.88 4.18 -0.19
CA VAL A 49 -4.85 5.01 -1.39
C VAL A 49 -5.46 4.23 -2.55
N SER A 50 -6.55 4.74 -3.12
CA SER A 50 -7.16 4.15 -4.30
C SER A 50 -6.45 4.61 -5.56
N VAL A 51 -6.01 3.66 -6.38
CA VAL A 51 -5.25 3.92 -7.62
C VAL A 51 -5.93 3.24 -8.79
N ALA A 52 -6.37 4.02 -9.77
CA ALA A 52 -6.78 3.54 -11.08
C ALA A 52 -5.55 3.10 -11.87
N ILE A 53 -5.59 1.90 -12.46
CA ILE A 53 -4.52 1.33 -13.28
C ILE A 53 -5.07 1.00 -14.65
N ALA A 54 -4.40 1.50 -15.69
CA ALA A 54 -4.81 1.31 -17.08
C ALA A 54 -4.58 -0.12 -17.58
N ALA A 55 -3.59 -0.81 -17.02
CA ALA A 55 -3.32 -2.20 -17.35
C ALA A 55 -4.51 -3.10 -16.96
N PRO A 56 -4.81 -4.14 -17.74
CA PRO A 56 -5.87 -5.08 -17.46
C PRO A 56 -5.61 -5.88 -16.18
N PRO A 57 -6.64 -6.51 -15.58
CA PRO A 57 -6.48 -7.39 -14.42
C PRO A 57 -5.77 -8.72 -14.73
N SER A 58 -5.12 -8.85 -15.89
CA SER A 58 -4.29 -10.01 -16.25
C SER A 58 -3.24 -10.27 -15.17
N GLU A 59 -2.96 -11.54 -14.91
CA GLU A 59 -2.06 -12.00 -13.86
C GLU A 59 -0.67 -11.34 -14.02
N GLY A 60 -0.39 -10.34 -13.16
CA GLY A 60 0.88 -9.62 -13.10
C GLY A 60 0.95 -8.29 -13.85
N GLU A 61 0.10 -8.02 -14.85
CA GLU A 61 0.18 -6.76 -15.63
C GLU A 61 -0.22 -5.54 -14.79
N ALA A 62 -1.32 -5.64 -14.06
CA ALA A 62 -1.77 -4.58 -13.15
C ALA A 62 -0.71 -4.25 -12.08
N ASN A 63 -0.06 -5.27 -11.53
CA ASN A 63 0.99 -5.12 -10.51
C ASN A 63 2.24 -4.44 -11.09
N ALA A 64 2.68 -4.86 -12.27
CA ALA A 64 3.84 -4.27 -12.93
C ALA A 64 3.60 -2.79 -13.27
N GLU A 65 2.40 -2.46 -13.77
CA GLU A 65 2.03 -1.08 -14.10
C GLU A 65 1.82 -0.24 -12.83
N LEU A 66 1.29 -0.81 -11.74
CA LEU A 66 1.19 -0.13 -10.44
C LEU A 66 2.57 0.26 -9.91
N CYS A 67 3.53 -0.67 -9.85
CA CYS A 67 4.91 -0.36 -9.46
C CYS A 67 5.52 0.74 -10.34
N ARG A 68 5.29 0.65 -11.65
CA ARG A 68 5.79 1.64 -12.61
C ARG A 68 5.16 3.02 -12.40
N TYR A 69 3.86 3.07 -12.11
CA TYR A 69 3.17 4.32 -11.85
C TYR A 69 3.65 4.95 -10.52
N LEU A 70 3.70 4.17 -9.44
CA LEU A 70 4.14 4.66 -8.13
C LEU A 70 5.61 5.10 -8.13
N SER A 71 6.51 4.36 -8.78
CA SER A 71 7.91 4.79 -8.92
C SER A 71 8.05 6.12 -9.65
N LYS A 72 7.21 6.41 -10.65
CA LYS A 72 7.18 7.73 -11.30
C LYS A 72 6.63 8.82 -10.41
N VAL A 73 5.52 8.57 -9.71
CA VAL A 73 4.85 9.56 -8.84
C VAL A 73 5.73 9.93 -7.66
N LEU A 74 6.43 8.96 -7.08
CA LEU A 74 7.31 9.14 -5.92
C LEU A 74 8.75 9.48 -6.32
N GLU A 75 9.05 9.57 -7.62
CA GLU A 75 10.39 9.83 -8.16
C GLU A 75 11.46 8.83 -7.67
N LEU A 76 11.07 7.57 -7.50
CA LEU A 76 11.91 6.48 -7.02
C LEU A 76 12.39 5.59 -8.17
N ARG A 77 13.47 4.83 -7.92
CA ARG A 77 13.87 3.77 -8.85
C ARG A 77 12.84 2.64 -8.77
N LYS A 78 12.61 1.96 -9.89
CA LYS A 78 11.72 0.78 -9.92
C LYS A 78 12.15 -0.31 -8.93
N SER A 79 13.45 -0.41 -8.63
CA SER A 79 14.01 -1.34 -7.64
C SER A 79 13.60 -1.03 -6.20
N ASP A 80 13.26 0.22 -5.92
CA ASP A 80 12.99 0.72 -4.57
C ASP A 80 11.49 0.62 -4.24
N VAL A 81 10.67 0.25 -5.24
CA VAL A 81 9.24 0.03 -5.08
C VAL A 81 8.96 -1.46 -5.18
N VAL A 82 8.52 -2.05 -4.07
CA VAL A 82 8.14 -3.45 -3.97
C VAL A 82 6.67 -3.57 -3.59
N LEU A 83 5.98 -4.58 -4.12
CA LEU A 83 4.65 -4.95 -3.64
C LEU A 83 4.84 -5.95 -2.51
N ASP A 84 4.44 -5.55 -1.31
CA ASP A 84 4.32 -6.49 -0.21
C ASP A 84 3.06 -7.35 -0.44
N LYS A 85 3.19 -8.67 -0.31
CA LYS A 85 2.02 -9.55 -0.40
C LYS A 85 1.21 -9.36 0.87
N VAL A 86 0.03 -8.76 0.76
CA VAL A 86 -0.99 -8.89 1.79
C VAL A 86 -1.35 -10.38 1.83
N GLY A 87 -0.88 -11.08 2.86
CA GLY A 87 -1.18 -12.49 3.13
C GLY A 87 -2.63 -12.68 3.56
#